data_AF-A0A949GHB1-F1
#
_entry.id   AF-A0A949GHB1-F1
#
_cell.length_a   1.000
_cell.length_b   1.000
_cell.length_c   1.000
_cell.angle_alpha   90.00
_cell.angle_beta   90.00
_cell.angle_gamma   90.00
#
_symmetry.space_group_name_H-M   'P 1'
#
loop_
_entity.id
_entity.type
_entity.pdbx_description
1 polymer ?
#
loop_
_entity_poly.entity_id
_entity_poly.type
_entity_poly.pdbx_seq_one_letter_code
_entity_poly.pdbx_strand_id
1 'polypeptide(L)'
;MKVHVANHPLISHKLTVLRDKRTDSPTFRRLVEELVTLLAYEATSGVATVQVSIETPVAPTKGEKLATPRPVVVPILRAGLGMLEGMTRLIPTAEVGFLGMVRDEKTLQASTYANRLPEDLSGRQCYILDPMLATGGTLVAAINFLLERGAKDVTAICLLAAPEGIQTVERAFA
;
A
#
# COMPACT_ATOMS: atom_id res chain seq x y z
N MET A 1 -6.26 -13.05 -8.05
CA MET A 1 -6.06 -11.61 -7.76
C MET A 1 -7.37 -10.84 -7.94
N LYS A 2 -7.63 -9.77 -7.16
CA LYS A 2 -8.78 -8.86 -7.37
C LYS A 2 -8.27 -7.44 -7.61
N VAL A 3 -8.64 -6.83 -8.74
CA VAL A 3 -8.36 -5.41 -9.01
C VAL A 3 -9.56 -4.58 -8.56
N HIS A 4 -9.30 -3.49 -7.84
CA HIS A 4 -10.30 -2.48 -7.52
C HIS A 4 -9.83 -1.13 -8.07
N VAL A 5 -10.64 -0.53 -8.95
CA VAL A 5 -10.41 0.82 -9.47
C VAL A 5 -11.26 1.79 -8.67
N ALA A 6 -10.63 2.62 -7.85
CA ALA A 6 -11.33 3.61 -7.03
C ALA A 6 -12.00 4.66 -7.93
N ASN A 7 -13.34 4.67 -7.94
CA ASN A 7 -14.14 5.54 -8.79
C ASN A 7 -14.78 6.66 -7.96
N HIS A 8 -14.01 7.72 -7.70
CA HIS A 8 -14.46 8.88 -6.92
C HIS A 8 -14.08 10.20 -7.62
N PRO A 9 -14.99 11.19 -7.74
CA PRO A 9 -14.72 12.44 -8.47
C PRO A 9 -13.48 13.20 -7.97
N LEU A 10 -13.23 13.23 -6.67
CA LEU A 10 -12.01 13.86 -6.13
C LEU A 10 -10.73 13.11 -6.51
N ILE A 11 -10.79 11.78 -6.64
CA ILE A 11 -9.64 10.99 -7.12
C ILE A 11 -9.39 11.36 -8.58
N SER A 12 -10.42 11.36 -9.44
CA SER A 12 -10.29 11.73 -10.85
C SER A 12 -9.78 13.16 -11.04
N HIS A 13 -10.28 14.11 -10.26
CA HIS A 13 -9.81 15.49 -10.28
C HIS A 13 -8.34 15.60 -9.88
N LYS A 14 -7.96 15.06 -8.72
CA LYS A 14 -6.58 15.12 -8.22
C LYS A 14 -5.60 14.40 -9.14
N LEU A 15 -6.01 13.26 -9.71
CA LEU A 15 -5.21 12.52 -10.67
C LEU A 15 -4.97 13.31 -11.96
N THR A 16 -5.98 14.07 -12.41
CA THR A 16 -5.84 14.97 -13.56
C THR A 16 -4.78 16.03 -13.31
N VAL A 17 -4.83 16.69 -12.15
CA VAL A 17 -3.82 17.70 -11.77
C VAL A 17 -2.45 17.05 -11.58
N LEU A 18 -2.35 15.89 -10.94
CA LEU A 18 -1.10 15.17 -10.73
C LEU A 18 -0.40 14.81 -12.05
N ARG A 19 -1.17 14.48 -13.09
CA ARG A 19 -0.67 14.13 -14.42
C ARG A 19 -0.32 15.32 -15.31
N ASP A 20 -0.78 16.53 -14.99
CA ASP A 20 -0.44 17.73 -15.77
C ASP A 20 1.06 18.04 -15.61
N LYS A 21 1.79 18.07 -16.72
CA LYS A 21 3.23 18.37 -16.78
C LYS A 21 3.60 19.75 -16.20
N ARG A 22 2.62 20.64 -16.03
CA ARG A 22 2.79 21.99 -15.46
C ARG A 22 2.70 22.00 -13.93
N THR A 23 2.27 20.90 -13.31
CA THR A 23 2.14 20.81 -11.85
C THR A 23 3.51 20.84 -11.18
N ASP A 24 3.70 21.79 -10.26
CA ASP A 24 4.95 21.96 -9.53
C ASP A 24 5.20 20.82 -8.52
N SER A 25 6.47 20.59 -8.17
CA SER A 25 6.88 19.48 -7.31
C SER A 25 6.27 19.50 -5.90
N PRO A 26 6.11 20.66 -5.22
CA PRO A 26 5.35 20.72 -3.96
C PRO A 26 3.88 20.28 -4.12
N THR A 27 3.19 20.76 -5.15
CA THR A 27 1.80 20.41 -5.43
C THR A 27 1.66 18.93 -5.78
N PHE A 28 2.57 18.38 -6.59
CA PHE A 28 2.61 16.95 -6.89
C PHE A 28 2.69 16.10 -5.62
N ARG A 29 3.59 16.44 -4.68
CA ARG A 29 3.75 15.71 -3.41
C ARG A 29 2.47 15.75 -2.56
N ARG A 30 1.83 16.91 -2.44
CA ARG A 30 0.54 17.03 -1.73
C ARG A 30 -0.55 16.17 -2.37
N LEU A 31 -0.64 16.18 -3.70
CA LEU A 31 -1.63 15.38 -4.42
C LEU A 31 -1.42 13.88 -4.23
N VAL A 32 -0.15 13.41 -4.21
CA VAL A 32 0.17 12.01 -3.89
C VAL A 32 -0.33 11.64 -2.50
N GLU A 33 -0.04 12.47 -1.49
CA GLU A 33 -0.50 12.23 -0.11
C GLU A 33 -2.04 12.14 -0.04
N GLU A 34 -2.73 13.13 -0.60
CA GLU A 34 -4.20 13.21 -0.60
C GLU A 34 -4.83 12.01 -1.33
N LEU A 35 -4.29 11.64 -2.50
CA LEU A 35 -4.77 10.49 -3.26
C LEU A 35 -4.58 9.19 -2.46
N VAL A 36 -3.44 9.02 -1.80
CA VAL A 36 -3.19 7.82 -1.01
C VAL A 36 -4.08 7.75 0.21
N THR A 37 -4.40 8.85 0.87
CA THR A 37 -5.39 8.85 1.96
C THR A 37 -6.75 8.36 1.45
N LEU A 38 -7.20 8.78 0.26
CA LEU A 38 -8.45 8.29 -0.32
C LEU A 38 -8.39 6.80 -0.70
N LEU A 39 -7.29 6.36 -1.29
CA LEU A 39 -7.10 4.96 -1.66
C LEU A 39 -6.94 4.04 -0.43
N ALA A 40 -6.31 4.54 0.64
CA ALA A 40 -6.13 3.82 1.88
C ALA A 40 -7.48 3.56 2.57
N TYR A 41 -8.43 4.49 2.50
CA TYR A 41 -9.79 4.28 3.00
C TYR A 41 -10.45 3.06 2.32
N GLU A 42 -10.38 2.99 0.99
CA GLU A 42 -10.94 1.86 0.23
C GLU A 42 -10.16 0.56 0.49
N ALA A 43 -8.82 0.62 0.48
CA ALA A 43 -7.93 -0.53 0.64
C ALA A 43 -8.03 -1.18 2.05
N THR A 44 -8.46 -0.43 3.06
CA THR A 44 -8.56 -0.89 4.45
C THR A 44 -9.97 -1.32 4.84
N SER A 45 -10.92 -1.36 3.90
CA SER A 45 -12.29 -1.85 4.11
C SER A 45 -12.37 -3.27 4.70
N GLY A 46 -11.35 -4.10 4.47
CA GLY A 46 -11.22 -5.46 5.02
C GLY A 46 -10.16 -5.62 6.13
N VAL A 47 -9.71 -4.53 6.76
CA VAL A 47 -8.72 -4.62 7.84
C VAL A 47 -9.32 -5.40 9.02
N ALA A 48 -8.55 -6.33 9.57
CA ALA A 48 -9.02 -7.23 10.62
C ALA A 48 -9.28 -6.46 11.92
N THR A 49 -10.46 -6.65 12.50
CA THR A 49 -10.85 -6.11 13.80
C THR A 49 -11.27 -7.23 14.75
N VAL A 50 -11.28 -6.92 16.05
CA VAL A 50 -11.84 -7.78 17.10
C VAL A 50 -12.73 -6.96 18.02
N GLN A 51 -13.80 -7.57 18.53
CA GLN A 51 -14.67 -6.93 19.51
C GLN A 51 -13.92 -6.73 20.84
N VAL A 52 -14.18 -5.59 21.48
CA VAL A 52 -13.69 -5.27 22.82
C VAL A 52 -14.76 -4.62 23.65
N SER A 53 -14.79 -4.97 24.94
CA SER A 53 -15.55 -4.21 25.93
C SER A 53 -14.84 -2.90 26.22
N ILE A 54 -15.61 -1.81 26.22
CA ILE A 54 -15.15 -0.47 26.58
C ILE A 54 -16.14 0.16 27.55
N GLU A 55 -15.66 1.13 28.32
CA GLU A 55 -16.49 1.99 29.15
C GLU A 55 -16.53 3.39 28.53
N THR A 56 -17.73 3.87 28.23
CA THR A 56 -17.93 5.25 27.77
C THR A 56 -18.32 6.13 28.95
N PRO A 57 -18.31 7.47 28.83
CA PRO A 57 -18.80 8.35 29.88
C PRO A 57 -20.26 8.13 30.31
N VAL A 58 -21.05 7.34 29.56
CA VAL A 58 -22.47 7.07 29.84
C VAL A 58 -22.68 5.64 30.34
N ALA A 59 -22.06 4.64 29.70
CA ALA A 59 -22.25 3.23 30.04
C ALA A 59 -21.17 2.30 29.44
N PRO A 60 -21.01 1.07 29.97
CA PRO A 60 -20.28 0.00 29.31
C PRO A 60 -20.93 -0.43 27.99
N THR A 61 -20.11 -0.72 26.97
CA THR A 61 -20.58 -1.22 25.67
C THR A 61 -19.49 -2.07 24.98
N LYS A 62 -19.79 -2.59 23.79
CA LYS A 62 -18.81 -3.24 22.90
C LYS A 62 -18.46 -2.31 21.75
N GLY A 63 -17.17 -2.21 21.44
CA GLY A 63 -16.65 -1.57 20.24
C GLY A 63 -15.73 -2.50 19.46
N GLU A 64 -15.03 -1.96 18.47
CA GLU A 64 -14.03 -2.67 17.70
C GLU A 64 -12.64 -2.07 17.90
N LYS A 65 -11.63 -2.93 17.90
CA LYS A 65 -10.23 -2.53 17.78
C LYS A 65 -9.58 -3.28 16.62
N LEU A 66 -8.52 -2.72 16.05
CA LEU A 66 -7.67 -3.45 15.13
C LEU A 66 -7.16 -4.75 15.77
N ALA A 67 -7.21 -5.83 15.02
CA ALA A 67 -6.72 -7.13 15.44
C ALA A 67 -5.19 -7.12 15.60
N THR A 68 -4.69 -8.08 16.38
CA THR A 68 -3.26 -8.38 16.47
C THR A 68 -2.96 -9.65 15.67
N PRO A 69 -1.84 -9.73 14.94
CA PRO A 69 -0.80 -8.70 14.80
C PRO A 69 -1.25 -7.50 13.94
N ARG A 70 -0.65 -6.33 14.19
CA ARG A 70 -1.03 -5.09 13.48
C ARG A 70 -0.62 -5.17 12.00
N PRO A 71 -1.35 -4.46 11.11
CA PRO A 71 -0.95 -4.37 9.71
C PRO A 71 0.41 -3.71 9.53
N VAL A 72 1.07 -4.05 8.42
CA VAL A 72 2.37 -3.48 8.03
C VAL A 72 2.22 -2.70 6.74
N VAL A 73 2.72 -1.47 6.72
CA VAL A 73 2.80 -0.63 5.53
C VAL A 73 4.21 -0.72 4.95
N VAL A 74 4.31 -1.01 3.66
CA VAL A 74 5.57 -1.31 2.97
C VAL A 74 5.75 -0.39 1.75
N PRO A 75 6.33 0.81 1.93
CA PRO A 75 6.69 1.64 0.78
C PRO A 75 7.85 1.03 -0.01
N ILE A 76 7.67 0.88 -1.33
CA ILE A 76 8.75 0.52 -2.25
C ILE A 76 9.59 1.77 -2.52
N LEU A 77 10.85 1.74 -2.12
CA LEU A 77 11.73 2.89 -2.27
C LEU A 77 12.13 3.09 -3.74
N ARG A 78 12.19 4.34 -4.23
CA ARG A 78 12.03 5.60 -3.48
C ARG A 78 10.63 6.18 -3.54
N ALA A 79 9.89 5.93 -4.62
CA ALA A 79 8.65 6.64 -4.92
C ALA A 79 7.52 6.33 -3.93
N GLY A 80 7.47 5.12 -3.37
CA GLY A 80 6.49 4.74 -2.34
C GLY A 80 6.62 5.53 -1.05
N LEU A 81 7.76 6.18 -0.77
CA LEU A 81 7.91 7.01 0.43
C LEU A 81 6.97 8.22 0.42
N GLY A 82 6.71 8.80 -0.75
CA GLY A 82 5.77 9.93 -0.88
C GLY A 82 4.32 9.57 -0.56
N MET A 83 4.00 8.27 -0.49
CA MET A 83 2.68 7.74 -0.18
C MET A 83 2.49 7.45 1.32
N LEU A 84 3.60 7.33 2.06
CA LEU A 84 3.57 6.80 3.43
C LEU A 84 2.73 7.66 4.37
N GLU A 85 2.89 8.99 4.29
CA GLU A 85 2.15 9.93 5.14
C GLU A 85 0.63 9.84 4.92
N GLY A 86 0.19 9.66 3.67
CA GLY A 86 -1.21 9.48 3.34
C GLY A 86 -1.81 8.21 3.95
N MET A 87 -1.03 7.13 4.03
CA MET A 87 -1.45 5.84 4.62
C MET A 87 -1.45 5.87 6.15
N THR A 88 -0.37 6.37 6.77
CA THR A 88 -0.26 6.43 8.24
C THR A 88 -1.21 7.44 8.87
N ARG A 89 -1.71 8.41 8.11
CA ARG A 89 -2.80 9.29 8.54
C ARG A 89 -4.09 8.53 8.86
N LEU A 90 -4.39 7.43 8.16
CA LEU A 90 -5.57 6.59 8.45
C LEU A 90 -5.29 5.48 9.46
N ILE A 91 -4.09 4.86 9.41
CA ILE A 91 -3.70 3.82 10.36
C ILE A 91 -2.39 4.22 11.04
N PRO A 92 -2.43 5.14 12.03
CA PRO A 92 -1.22 5.65 12.68
C PRO A 92 -0.50 4.58 13.51
N THR A 93 -1.20 3.51 13.88
CA THR A 93 -0.65 2.39 14.64
C THR A 93 -0.02 1.30 13.78
N ALA A 94 -0.11 1.39 12.45
CA ALA A 94 0.49 0.42 11.55
C ALA A 94 2.01 0.44 11.70
N GLU A 95 2.63 -0.73 11.66
CA GLU A 95 4.08 -0.80 11.58
C GLU A 95 4.54 -0.46 10.16
N VAL A 96 5.70 0.16 10.04
CA VAL A 96 6.26 0.54 8.74
C VAL A 96 7.53 -0.25 8.50
N GLY A 97 7.56 -0.97 7.38
CA GLY A 97 8.76 -1.68 6.94
C GLY A 97 9.22 -1.17 5.58
N PHE A 98 10.52 -0.96 5.39
CA PHE A 98 11.04 -0.37 4.17
C PHE A 98 11.63 -1.44 3.25
N LEU A 99 11.21 -1.42 1.99
CA LEU A 99 11.74 -2.31 0.95
C LEU A 99 12.38 -1.46 -0.16
N GLY A 100 13.71 -1.52 -0.24
CA GLY A 100 14.48 -0.94 -1.33
C GLY A 100 14.75 -1.99 -2.39
N MET A 101 14.10 -1.85 -3.54
CA MET A 101 14.30 -2.71 -4.70
C MET A 101 14.87 -1.87 -5.84
N VAL A 102 15.91 -2.38 -6.49
CA VAL A 102 16.43 -1.81 -7.72
C VAL A 102 16.20 -2.79 -8.85
N ARG A 103 15.81 -2.27 -10.01
CA ARG A 103 15.71 -3.06 -11.23
C ARG A 103 16.98 -2.84 -12.02
N ASP A 104 17.64 -3.92 -12.43
CA ASP A 104 18.70 -3.85 -13.41
C ASP A 104 18.10 -3.44 -14.77
N GLU A 105 18.62 -2.36 -15.37
CA GLU A 105 18.07 -1.80 -16.62
C GLU A 105 18.32 -2.69 -17.85
N LYS A 106 19.29 -3.61 -17.78
CA LYS A 106 19.66 -4.51 -18.87
C LYS A 106 18.97 -5.87 -18.77
N THR A 107 18.92 -6.44 -17.55
CA THR A 107 18.36 -7.78 -17.32
C THR A 107 16.90 -7.75 -16.88
N LEU A 108 16.39 -6.57 -16.48
CA LEU A 108 15.06 -6.37 -15.90
C LEU A 108 14.80 -7.15 -14.61
N GLN A 109 15.84 -7.75 -14.00
CA GLN A 109 15.72 -8.46 -12.73
C GLN A 109 15.72 -7.46 -11.57
N ALA A 110 14.88 -7.75 -10.56
CA ALA A 110 14.81 -6.96 -9.33
C ALA A 110 15.77 -7.54 -8.28
N SER A 111 16.51 -6.66 -7.59
CA SER A 111 17.34 -7.01 -6.43
C SER A 111 17.04 -6.11 -5.24
N THR A 112 17.08 -6.69 -4.03
CA THR A 112 16.78 -5.98 -2.78
C THR A 112 18.07 -5.38 -2.21
N TYR A 113 18.16 -4.05 -2.15
CA TYR A 113 19.31 -3.34 -1.58
C TYR A 113 19.06 -2.77 -0.18
N ALA A 114 17.80 -2.69 0.24
CA ALA A 114 17.43 -2.32 1.61
C ALA A 114 16.23 -3.17 2.06
N ASN A 115 16.37 -3.79 3.23
CA ASN A 115 15.30 -4.57 3.83
C ASN A 115 15.25 -4.23 5.32
N ARG A 116 14.27 -3.42 5.71
CA ARG A 116 13.92 -3.15 7.11
C ARG A 116 12.47 -3.54 7.35
N LEU A 117 12.18 -4.82 7.18
CA LEU A 117 10.90 -5.45 7.52
C LEU A 117 11.12 -6.42 8.69
N PRO A 118 10.08 -6.68 9.51
CA PRO A 118 10.10 -7.78 10.46
C PRO A 118 10.48 -9.10 9.76
N GLU A 119 11.24 -9.95 10.45
CA GLU A 119 11.61 -11.27 9.92
C GLU A 119 10.40 -12.18 9.76
N ASP A 120 9.42 -12.07 10.67
CA ASP A 120 8.17 -12.82 10.68
C ASP A 120 6.97 -11.91 10.42
N LEU A 121 6.24 -12.21 9.33
CA LEU A 121 5.00 -11.53 8.94
C LEU A 121 3.76 -12.41 9.16
N SER A 122 3.89 -13.54 9.86
CA SER A 122 2.81 -14.49 10.14
C SER A 122 1.55 -13.81 10.65
N GLY A 123 0.44 -14.00 9.93
CA GLY A 123 -0.86 -13.46 10.31
C GLY A 123 -1.05 -11.96 10.05
N ARG A 124 -0.03 -11.23 9.56
CA ARG A 124 -0.11 -9.79 9.28
C ARG A 124 -0.71 -9.53 7.91
N GLN A 125 -1.55 -8.49 7.86
CA GLN A 125 -2.00 -7.88 6.61
C GLN A 125 -0.98 -6.85 6.14
N CYS A 126 -0.52 -6.95 4.90
CA CYS A 126 0.53 -6.09 4.38
C CYS A 126 0.02 -5.16 3.28
N TYR A 127 0.37 -3.88 3.37
CA TYR A 127 -0.02 -2.85 2.40
C TYR A 127 1.21 -2.32 1.68
N ILE A 128 1.43 -2.73 0.43
CA ILE A 128 2.52 -2.23 -0.41
C ILE A 128 2.14 -0.88 -0.99
N LEU A 129 3.03 0.12 -0.89
CA LEU A 129 2.87 1.42 -1.53
C LEU A 129 3.85 1.57 -2.70
N ASP A 130 3.34 1.64 -3.92
CA ASP A 130 4.11 1.93 -5.12
C ASP A 130 3.28 2.77 -6.10
N PRO A 131 3.63 4.04 -6.39
CA PRO A 131 2.77 4.90 -7.19
C PRO A 131 2.44 4.36 -8.58
N MET A 132 3.37 3.61 -9.19
CA MET A 132 3.32 3.24 -10.61
C MET A 132 3.49 1.73 -10.81
N LEU A 133 2.39 1.02 -11.03
CA LEU A 133 2.43 -0.35 -11.55
C LEU A 133 2.67 -0.32 -13.07
N ALA A 134 3.94 -0.32 -13.47
CA ALA A 134 4.34 -0.33 -14.88
C ALA A 134 4.39 -1.76 -15.45
N THR A 135 5.54 -2.44 -15.40
CA THR A 135 5.68 -3.81 -15.95
C THR A 135 5.30 -4.91 -14.96
N GLY A 136 5.12 -4.59 -13.68
CA GLY A 136 4.73 -5.53 -12.62
C GLY A 136 5.88 -6.26 -11.93
N GLY A 137 7.09 -6.31 -12.50
CA GLY A 137 8.20 -7.09 -11.95
C GLY A 137 8.59 -6.73 -10.51
N THR A 138 8.71 -5.43 -10.21
CA THR A 138 9.02 -4.95 -8.85
C THR A 138 7.93 -5.34 -7.86
N LEU A 139 6.66 -5.20 -8.24
CA LEU A 139 5.54 -5.49 -7.36
C LEU A 139 5.41 -7.01 -7.11
N VAL A 140 5.60 -7.85 -8.13
CA VAL A 140 5.64 -9.31 -7.97
C VAL A 140 6.74 -9.72 -7.00
N ALA A 141 7.95 -9.18 -7.18
CA ALA A 141 9.07 -9.48 -6.29
C ALA A 141 8.80 -9.02 -4.85
N ALA A 142 8.19 -7.85 -4.65
CA ALA A 142 7.79 -7.37 -3.33
C ALA A 142 6.70 -8.25 -2.69
N ILE A 143 5.69 -8.68 -3.44
CA ILE A 143 4.63 -9.57 -2.93
C ILE A 143 5.23 -10.92 -2.52
N ASN A 144 6.02 -11.55 -3.39
CA ASN A 144 6.69 -12.82 -3.07
C ASN A 144 7.51 -12.71 -1.78
N PHE A 145 8.30 -11.65 -1.66
CA PHE A 145 9.13 -11.41 -0.49
C PHE A 145 8.34 -11.30 0.83
N LEU A 146 7.13 -10.73 0.81
CA LEU A 146 6.26 -10.66 1.98
C LEU A 146 5.60 -12.01 2.28
N LEU A 147 5.15 -12.72 1.23
CA LEU A 147 4.54 -14.04 1.36
C LEU A 147 5.53 -15.10 1.87
N GLU A 148 6.78 -15.07 1.41
CA GLU A 148 7.88 -15.93 1.89
C GLU A 148 8.15 -15.75 3.39
N ARG A 149 7.77 -14.60 3.96
CA ARG A 149 7.85 -14.30 5.41
C ARG A 149 6.56 -14.57 6.17
N GLY A 150 5.57 -15.19 5.53
CA GLY A 150 4.32 -15.60 6.18
C GLY A 150 3.23 -14.53 6.21
N ALA A 151 3.33 -13.45 5.43
CA ALA A 151 2.25 -12.47 5.32
C ALA A 151 0.92 -13.16 4.97
N LYS A 152 -0.15 -12.84 5.70
CA LYS A 152 -1.47 -13.47 5.53
C LYS A 152 -2.13 -13.02 4.23
N ASP A 153 -2.10 -11.71 3.99
CA ASP A 153 -2.58 -11.09 2.77
C ASP A 153 -1.68 -9.90 2.40
N VAL A 154 -1.69 -9.56 1.11
CA VAL A 154 -0.94 -8.45 0.56
C VAL A 154 -1.87 -7.63 -0.33
N THR A 155 -2.01 -6.35 0.00
CA THR A 155 -2.75 -5.37 -0.80
C THR A 155 -1.76 -4.36 -1.36
N ALA A 156 -1.68 -4.25 -2.69
CA ALA A 156 -0.88 -3.23 -3.34
C ALA A 156 -1.73 -1.99 -3.63
N ILE A 157 -1.24 -0.82 -3.20
CA ILE A 157 -1.86 0.47 -3.45
C ILE A 157 -0.99 1.21 -4.47
N CYS A 158 -1.57 1.45 -5.65
CA CYS A 158 -0.93 2.17 -6.75
C CYS A 158 -1.79 3.36 -7.17
N LEU A 159 -1.16 4.47 -7.56
CA LEU A 159 -1.88 5.60 -8.14
C LEU A 159 -2.27 5.30 -9.58
N LEU A 160 -1.36 4.65 -10.31
CA LEU A 160 -1.52 4.30 -11.71
C LEU A 160 -1.06 2.88 -11.97
N ALA A 161 -1.77 2.19 -12.85
CA ALA A 161 -1.42 0.86 -13.30
C ALA A 161 -1.57 0.76 -14.82
N ALA A 162 -0.60 0.10 -15.45
CA ALA A 162 -0.66 -0.28 -16.84
C ALA A 162 -1.26 -1.69 -16.98
N PRO A 163 -2.06 -1.97 -18.04
CA PRO A 163 -2.68 -3.29 -18.23
C PRO A 163 -1.67 -4.45 -18.21
N GLU A 164 -0.49 -4.27 -18.80
CA GLU A 164 0.58 -5.26 -18.81
C GLU A 164 1.12 -5.54 -17.41
N GLY A 165 1.22 -4.53 -16.54
CA GLY A 165 1.65 -4.69 -15.16
C GLY A 165 0.64 -5.46 -14.33
N ILE A 166 -0.65 -5.16 -14.51
CA ILE A 166 -1.75 -5.90 -13.89
C ILE A 166 -1.68 -7.38 -14.30
N GLN A 167 -1.59 -7.65 -15.60
CA GLN A 167 -1.51 -9.03 -16.11
C GLN A 167 -0.28 -9.79 -15.60
N THR A 168 0.87 -9.14 -15.48
CA THR A 168 2.08 -9.75 -14.91
C THR A 168 1.84 -10.21 -13.47
N VAL A 169 1.22 -9.36 -12.65
CA VAL A 169 0.89 -9.70 -11.26
C VAL A 169 -0.18 -10.80 -11.20
N GLU A 170 -1.22 -10.71 -12.04
CA GLU A 170 -2.25 -11.75 -12.11
C GLU A 170 -1.65 -13.11 -12.43
N ARG A 171 -0.81 -13.21 -13.45
CA ARG A 171 -0.16 -14.48 -13.84
C ARG A 171 0.77 -15.04 -12.77
N ALA A 172 1.41 -14.18 -11.97
CA ALA A 172 2.31 -14.61 -10.90
C ALA A 172 1.56 -15.21 -9.69
N PHE A 173 0.30 -14.83 -9.48
CA PHE A 173 -0.50 -15.21 -8.31
C PHE A 173 -1.92 -15.71 -8.69
N ALA A 174 -2.02 -16.36 -9.85
CA ALA A 174 -3.24 -16.97 -10.37
C ALA A 174 -3.52 -18.32 -9.72
#